data_AF-A0A818D791-F1
#
_entry.id   AF-A0A818D791-F1
#
_cell.length_a   1.000
_cell.length_b   1.000
_cell.length_c   1.000
_cell.angle_alpha   90.00
_cell.angle_beta   90.00
_cell.angle_gamma   90.00
#
_symmetry.space_group_name_H-M   'P 1'
#
loop_
_entity.id
_entity.type
_entity.pdbx_description
1 polymer ?
#
loop_
_entity_poly.entity_id
_entity_poly.type
_entity_poly.pdbx_seq_one_letter_code
_entity_poly.pdbx_strand_id
1 'polypeptide(L)'
;MHPTFPTLTSICEDTLNSANIENYELKPFNRQLINEEYLNKISINNDENVDLSALYCPTTNYKQLFRLSHLHVAHPSRSSLWFHLLRQDKTRHQHKFQQAVERYPEDIRNMFGRRNDITVRLPSCVDANHLPHYHLNRRGQHAVTRILSVFAYYHPDITWAPLLAPMTALFLHYMTEIDAYESLLILTSNDYKIITQTEIQYQSLSLAFRSILRRRCRSVYEYLNRQSQQPCLFDEWLWIIFEHLPFTYLVPIIDCLLIEDMKILIRISDETWIYHRQIHHKSTNATWIDEGESPTTIVRRSKFEPKNLFCIFFKSNGPALIHDVDEGKTIDHNYYIENCLKPVVKEIWKQRKSAGTKGIKLLHDNAGPHRHSDAINYLAEERINIMPHPPYSSDLASCDYWLNDYIKYNLSDQPNEKSLARAVSKVVKNIPEEFKNTFDKLLKRMELCINNHGDYFEHLIK
;
A
#
# COMPACT_ATOMS: atom_id res chain seq x y z
N MET A 1 14.37 -45.77 -18.61
CA MET A 1 13.53 -44.83 -19.38
C MET A 1 12.99 -43.79 -18.41
N HIS A 2 13.74 -42.69 -18.22
CA HIS A 2 13.27 -41.54 -17.45
C HIS A 2 12.50 -40.60 -18.40
N PRO A 3 11.29 -40.15 -18.04
CA PRO A 3 10.64 -39.08 -18.78
C PRO A 3 11.36 -37.76 -18.44
N THR A 4 11.92 -37.14 -19.47
CA THR A 4 12.51 -35.80 -19.43
C THR A 4 11.43 -34.77 -19.13
N PHE A 5 11.50 -34.15 -17.95
CA PHE A 5 10.73 -32.95 -17.62
C PHE A 5 11.20 -31.78 -18.51
N PRO A 6 10.28 -30.94 -19.02
CA PRO A 6 10.64 -29.79 -19.83
C PRO A 6 11.41 -28.78 -18.98
N THR A 7 12.52 -28.27 -19.52
CA THR A 7 13.33 -27.21 -18.93
C THR A 7 12.51 -25.95 -18.71
N LEU A 8 12.74 -25.29 -17.56
CA LEU A 8 12.13 -24.04 -17.07
C LEU A 8 12.02 -22.87 -18.09
N THR A 9 12.72 -22.96 -19.22
CA THR A 9 12.58 -22.09 -20.38
C THR A 9 11.22 -22.19 -21.06
N SER A 10 10.61 -23.38 -21.19
CA SER A 10 9.36 -23.52 -21.96
C SER A 10 8.11 -23.03 -21.21
N ILE A 11 8.13 -23.05 -19.88
CA ILE A 11 7.00 -22.57 -19.05
C ILE A 11 7.02 -21.03 -18.94
N CYS A 12 8.20 -20.41 -19.06
CA CYS A 12 8.32 -18.95 -19.17
C CYS A 12 7.91 -18.43 -20.56
N GLU A 13 8.15 -19.20 -21.62
CA GLU A 13 7.74 -18.83 -22.99
C GLU A 13 6.21 -18.76 -23.14
N ASP A 14 5.43 -19.67 -22.54
CA ASP A 14 3.96 -19.63 -22.68
C ASP A 14 3.29 -18.46 -21.92
N THR A 15 3.91 -17.98 -20.83
CA THR A 15 3.41 -16.82 -20.07
C THR A 15 3.83 -15.50 -20.73
N LEU A 16 4.92 -15.49 -21.51
CA LEU A 16 5.38 -14.35 -22.30
C LEU A 16 4.74 -14.32 -23.70
N ASN A 17 4.42 -15.46 -24.32
CA ASN A 17 3.69 -15.52 -25.59
C ASN A 17 2.20 -15.16 -25.45
N SER A 18 1.65 -15.23 -24.24
CA SER A 18 0.31 -14.67 -23.96
C SER A 18 0.33 -13.15 -23.74
N ALA A 19 1.50 -12.55 -23.54
CA ALA A 19 1.73 -11.12 -23.52
C ALA A 19 2.42 -10.69 -24.82
N ASN A 20 1.63 -10.49 -25.88
CA ASN A 20 2.08 -9.84 -27.12
C ASN A 20 2.69 -8.46 -26.82
N ILE A 21 3.97 -8.41 -26.46
CA ILE A 21 4.78 -7.19 -26.26
C ILE A 21 5.31 -6.68 -27.61
N GLU A 22 5.23 -7.49 -28.68
CA GLU A 22 5.70 -7.12 -30.03
C GLU A 22 4.91 -5.98 -30.71
N ASN A 23 3.83 -5.47 -30.11
CA ASN A 23 2.94 -4.47 -30.73
C ASN A 23 2.79 -3.13 -29.97
N TYR A 24 3.67 -2.81 -29.01
CA TYR A 24 3.59 -1.50 -28.33
C TYR A 24 4.50 -0.47 -28.98
N GLU A 25 3.92 0.42 -29.80
CA GLU A 25 4.57 1.63 -30.27
C GLU A 25 5.08 2.46 -29.07
N LEU A 26 6.39 2.68 -29.00
CA LEU A 26 7.00 3.60 -28.04
C LEU A 26 6.41 5.00 -28.27
N LYS A 27 5.57 5.49 -27.35
CA LYS A 27 4.98 6.82 -27.48
C LYS A 27 6.04 7.87 -27.11
N PRO A 28 6.42 8.79 -28.01
CA PRO A 28 7.45 9.77 -27.70
C PRO A 28 6.98 10.76 -26.62
N PHE A 29 7.93 11.39 -25.92
CA PHE A 29 7.69 12.57 -25.09
C PHE A 29 6.78 13.56 -25.84
N ASN A 30 5.74 14.07 -25.19
CA ASN A 30 4.66 14.79 -25.87
C ASN A 30 5.05 16.24 -26.21
N ARG A 31 6.03 16.38 -27.13
CA ARG A 31 6.61 17.65 -27.56
C ARG A 31 5.57 18.64 -28.07
N GLN A 32 4.43 18.15 -28.58
CA GLN A 32 3.36 18.98 -29.13
C GLN A 32 2.63 19.81 -28.06
N LEU A 33 2.61 19.34 -26.81
CA LEU A 33 1.92 20.00 -25.70
C LEU A 33 2.86 20.79 -24.79
N ILE A 34 4.16 20.83 -25.11
CA ILE A 34 5.21 21.41 -24.27
C ILE A 34 5.75 22.70 -24.90
N ASN A 35 6.19 23.64 -24.07
CA ASN A 35 6.80 24.89 -24.49
C ASN A 35 8.14 24.66 -25.20
N GLU A 36 8.32 25.28 -26.38
CA GLU A 36 9.54 25.14 -27.20
C GLU A 36 10.81 25.57 -26.46
N GLU A 37 10.73 26.61 -25.62
CA GLU A 37 11.86 27.08 -24.81
C GLU A 37 12.39 25.99 -23.86
N TYR A 38 11.49 25.18 -23.28
CA TYR A 38 11.87 24.09 -22.39
C TYR A 38 12.44 22.89 -23.15
N LEU A 39 11.87 22.57 -24.32
CA LEU A 39 12.39 21.52 -25.22
C LEU A 39 13.83 21.82 -25.67
N ASN A 40 14.15 23.09 -25.91
CA ASN A 40 15.49 23.51 -26.27
C ASN A 40 16.48 23.35 -25.10
N LYS A 41 16.06 23.64 -23.86
CA LYS A 41 16.90 23.45 -22.65
C LYS A 41 17.22 21.97 -22.38
N ILE A 42 16.28 21.07 -22.62
CA ILE A 42 16.46 19.61 -22.46
C ILE A 42 17.39 19.03 -23.54
N SER A 43 17.28 19.51 -24.77
CA SER A 43 17.99 18.93 -25.93
C SER A 43 19.52 19.12 -25.86
N ILE A 44 20.00 20.07 -25.04
CA ILE A 44 21.42 20.38 -24.85
C ILE A 44 22.11 19.37 -23.91
N ASN A 45 21.35 18.58 -23.12
CA ASN A 45 21.89 17.72 -22.05
C ASN A 45 21.80 16.20 -22.34
N ASN A 46 21.47 15.78 -23.57
CA ASN A 46 21.28 14.35 -23.89
C ASN A 46 22.59 13.68 -24.35
N ASP A 47 23.54 13.48 -23.42
CA ASP A 47 24.59 12.48 -23.57
C ASP A 47 24.46 11.50 -22.40
N GLU A 48 23.66 10.44 -22.56
CA GLU A 48 23.78 9.20 -21.78
C GLU A 48 22.89 8.11 -22.37
N ASN A 49 23.50 7.19 -23.13
CA ASN A 49 22.89 5.92 -23.54
C ASN A 49 22.77 5.00 -22.32
N VAL A 50 21.63 5.03 -21.65
CA VAL A 50 21.28 4.01 -20.65
C VAL A 50 20.85 2.75 -21.41
N ASP A 51 21.55 1.63 -21.21
CA ASP A 51 21.18 0.35 -21.82
C ASP A 51 19.86 -0.16 -21.21
N LEU A 52 18.78 -0.03 -21.99
CA LEU A 52 17.42 -0.41 -21.59
C LEU A 52 17.15 -1.91 -21.79
N SER A 53 18.12 -2.71 -22.23
CA SER A 53 17.98 -4.19 -22.32
C SER A 53 17.54 -4.82 -20.99
N ALA A 54 17.86 -4.19 -19.85
CA ALA A 54 17.41 -4.58 -18.52
C ALA A 54 15.92 -4.30 -18.23
N LEU A 55 15.25 -3.37 -18.92
CA LEU A 55 13.79 -3.15 -18.80
C LEU A 55 12.96 -4.24 -19.49
N TYR A 56 13.59 -5.01 -20.39
CA TYR A 56 12.97 -6.13 -21.08
C TYR A 56 13.22 -7.48 -20.38
N CYS A 57 13.93 -7.48 -19.25
CA CYS A 57 14.26 -8.70 -18.52
C CYS A 57 13.22 -8.97 -17.40
N PRO A 58 12.54 -10.14 -17.40
CA PRO A 58 11.47 -10.46 -16.45
C PRO A 58 11.93 -10.58 -14.99
N THR A 59 13.23 -10.59 -14.74
CA THR A 59 13.87 -10.68 -13.42
C THR A 59 14.33 -9.34 -12.84
N THR A 60 14.19 -8.22 -13.57
CA THR A 60 14.74 -6.93 -13.12
C THR A 60 13.95 -6.34 -11.96
N ASN A 61 14.67 -6.00 -10.88
CA ASN A 61 14.12 -5.23 -9.76
C ASN A 61 13.90 -3.77 -10.19
N TYR A 62 12.77 -3.49 -10.84
CA TYR A 62 12.40 -2.14 -11.27
C TYR A 62 12.57 -1.11 -10.14
N LYS A 63 12.30 -1.46 -8.87
CA LYS A 63 12.47 -0.58 -7.71
C LYS A 63 13.92 -0.13 -7.49
N GLN A 64 14.86 -1.02 -7.74
CA GLN A 64 16.28 -0.75 -7.57
C GLN A 64 16.87 -0.10 -8.82
N LEU A 65 16.36 -0.46 -10.00
CA LEU A 65 16.64 0.22 -11.25
C LEU A 65 16.29 1.70 -11.12
N PHE A 66 15.02 2.08 -10.89
CA PHE A 66 14.61 3.49 -10.85
C PHE A 66 15.18 4.33 -9.69
N ARG A 67 15.56 3.70 -8.58
CA ARG A 67 16.26 4.41 -7.49
C ARG A 67 17.73 4.71 -7.81
N LEU A 68 18.32 3.97 -8.74
CA LEU A 68 19.74 4.09 -9.12
C LEU A 68 19.92 4.70 -10.52
N SER A 69 18.98 4.48 -11.43
CA SER A 69 18.92 5.08 -12.75
C SER A 69 18.26 6.44 -12.62
N HIS A 70 19.08 7.47 -12.48
CA HIS A 70 18.68 8.86 -12.62
C HIS A 70 18.27 9.16 -14.07
N LEU A 71 17.20 8.52 -14.54
CA LEU A 71 16.73 8.65 -15.92
C LEU A 71 16.49 10.13 -16.24
N HIS A 72 17.08 10.61 -17.32
CA HIS A 72 16.92 12.00 -17.74
C HIS A 72 15.45 12.34 -17.99
N VAL A 73 14.98 13.53 -17.60
CA VAL A 73 13.55 13.92 -17.61
C VAL A 73 12.83 13.65 -18.94
N ALA A 74 13.52 13.80 -20.06
CA ALA A 74 12.95 13.61 -21.40
C ALA A 74 13.04 12.19 -21.96
N HIS A 75 13.42 11.22 -21.12
CA HIS A 75 13.59 9.85 -21.57
C HIS A 75 12.26 9.28 -22.12
N PRO A 76 12.24 8.79 -23.38
CA PRO A 76 11.02 8.40 -24.07
C PRO A 76 10.31 7.21 -23.43
N SER A 77 11.02 6.31 -22.75
CA SER A 77 10.42 5.12 -22.13
C SER A 77 9.51 5.42 -20.94
N ARG A 78 9.49 6.64 -20.39
CA ARG A 78 8.60 6.98 -19.26
C ARG A 78 7.13 6.92 -19.62
N SER A 79 6.79 7.33 -20.84
CA SER A 79 5.41 7.30 -21.34
C SER A 79 4.85 5.86 -21.31
N SER A 80 5.61 4.92 -21.88
CA SER A 80 5.28 3.51 -21.92
C SER A 80 5.34 2.88 -20.53
N LEU A 81 6.32 3.27 -19.71
CA LEU A 81 6.49 2.75 -18.35
C LEU A 81 5.34 3.15 -17.42
N TRP A 82 5.04 4.43 -17.26
CA TRP A 82 3.98 4.90 -16.35
C TRP A 82 2.65 4.29 -16.73
N PHE A 83 2.35 4.32 -18.03
CA PHE A 83 1.13 3.72 -18.55
C PHE A 83 1.11 2.19 -18.32
N HIS A 84 2.24 1.50 -18.46
CA HIS A 84 2.33 0.07 -18.20
C HIS A 84 2.18 -0.27 -16.71
N LEU A 85 2.85 0.45 -15.81
CA LEU A 85 2.73 0.27 -14.35
C LEU A 85 1.28 0.41 -13.90
N LEU A 86 0.58 1.44 -14.41
CA LEU A 86 -0.84 1.65 -14.13
C LEU A 86 -1.74 0.58 -14.79
N ARG A 87 -1.29 -0.05 -15.89
CA ARG A 87 -2.05 -1.09 -16.60
C ARG A 87 -1.83 -2.52 -16.10
N GLN A 88 -0.70 -2.83 -15.48
CA GLN A 88 -0.37 -4.20 -15.04
C GLN A 88 -1.41 -4.80 -14.09
N ASP A 89 -2.12 -3.98 -13.31
CA ASP A 89 -3.12 -4.43 -12.34
C ASP A 89 -4.55 -4.55 -12.87
N LYS A 90 -4.78 -4.41 -14.18
CA LYS A 90 -6.11 -4.25 -14.80
C LYS A 90 -7.07 -5.45 -14.77
N THR A 91 -6.84 -6.54 -14.05
CA THR A 91 -7.73 -7.71 -14.16
C THR A 91 -9.16 -7.49 -13.63
N ARG A 92 -9.43 -6.45 -12.81
CA ARG A 92 -10.73 -6.29 -12.13
C ARG A 92 -11.67 -5.21 -12.71
N HIS A 93 -11.13 -4.18 -13.35
CA HIS A 93 -11.91 -3.00 -13.81
C HIS A 93 -11.66 -2.60 -15.27
N GLN A 94 -10.96 -3.44 -16.06
CA GLN A 94 -10.59 -3.18 -17.45
C GLN A 94 -11.76 -2.70 -18.31
N HIS A 95 -12.90 -3.38 -18.23
CA HIS A 95 -14.08 -3.04 -19.04
C HIS A 95 -14.68 -1.66 -18.70
N LYS A 96 -14.70 -1.26 -17.42
CA LYS A 96 -15.26 0.04 -17.00
C LYS A 96 -14.39 1.20 -17.49
N PHE A 97 -13.06 1.06 -17.38
CA PHE A 97 -12.13 2.08 -17.86
C PHE A 97 -12.10 2.14 -19.38
N GLN A 98 -12.14 0.99 -20.06
CA GLN A 98 -12.15 0.94 -21.52
C GLN A 98 -13.39 1.63 -22.11
N GLN A 99 -14.57 1.40 -21.53
CA GLN A 99 -15.79 2.08 -21.95
C GLN A 99 -15.72 3.61 -21.76
N ALA A 100 -15.16 4.06 -20.63
CA ALA A 100 -14.97 5.49 -20.36
C ALA A 100 -13.97 6.13 -21.34
N VAL A 101 -12.91 5.42 -21.69
CA VAL A 101 -11.88 5.84 -22.65
C VAL A 101 -12.43 5.93 -24.07
N GLU A 102 -13.22 4.94 -24.51
CA GLU A 102 -13.86 4.93 -25.84
C GLU A 102 -14.87 6.08 -26.00
N ARG A 103 -15.54 6.46 -24.91
CA ARG A 103 -16.51 7.56 -24.89
C ARG A 103 -15.87 8.95 -24.83
N TYR A 104 -14.65 9.04 -24.30
CA TYR A 104 -13.97 10.30 -24.02
C TYR A 104 -13.94 11.30 -25.20
N PRO A 105 -13.63 10.91 -26.45
CA PRO A 105 -13.64 11.85 -27.57
C PRO A 105 -15.02 12.45 -27.86
N GLU A 106 -16.08 11.66 -27.66
CA GLU A 106 -17.46 12.11 -27.83
C GLU A 106 -17.87 13.08 -26.71
N ASP A 107 -17.46 12.78 -25.48
CA ASP A 107 -17.73 13.65 -24.33
C ASP A 107 -17.05 15.01 -24.47
N ILE A 108 -15.82 15.07 -25.00
CA ILE A 108 -15.19 16.35 -25.35
C ILE A 108 -16.03 17.11 -26.37
N ARG A 109 -16.47 16.44 -27.45
CA ARG A 109 -17.30 17.10 -28.49
C ARG A 109 -18.59 17.65 -27.90
N ASN A 110 -19.21 16.93 -26.98
CA ASN A 110 -20.46 17.34 -26.34
C ASN A 110 -20.27 18.49 -25.35
N MET A 111 -19.18 18.49 -24.57
CA MET A 111 -18.92 19.51 -23.54
C MET A 111 -18.29 20.79 -24.10
N PHE A 112 -17.43 20.69 -25.11
CA PHE A 112 -16.63 21.82 -25.63
C PHE A 112 -16.89 22.14 -27.11
N GLY A 113 -17.68 21.32 -27.82
CA GLY A 113 -17.93 21.51 -29.25
C GLY A 113 -16.70 21.20 -30.12
N ARG A 114 -16.56 21.92 -31.24
CA ARG A 114 -15.47 21.72 -32.22
C ARG A 114 -14.18 22.49 -31.91
N ARG A 115 -14.18 23.33 -30.87
CA ARG A 115 -13.05 24.20 -30.51
C ARG A 115 -12.35 23.65 -29.27
N ASN A 116 -11.07 23.32 -29.42
CA ASN A 116 -10.25 22.75 -28.35
C ASN A 116 -9.54 23.81 -27.49
N ASP A 117 -9.76 25.09 -27.79
CA ASP A 117 -9.11 26.26 -27.20
C ASP A 117 -10.03 27.03 -26.23
N ILE A 118 -11.12 26.41 -25.78
CA ILE A 118 -12.07 27.05 -24.87
C ILE A 118 -11.53 26.96 -23.43
N THR A 119 -11.39 28.12 -22.78
CA THR A 119 -11.21 28.23 -21.34
C THR A 119 -12.53 27.98 -20.62
N VAL A 120 -12.59 26.89 -19.85
CA VAL A 120 -13.75 26.51 -19.04
C VAL A 120 -13.43 26.70 -17.56
N ARG A 121 -14.45 26.98 -16.76
CA ARG A 121 -14.32 27.05 -15.30
C ARG A 121 -13.87 25.70 -14.77
N LEU A 122 -12.85 25.72 -13.91
CA LEU A 122 -12.33 24.51 -13.30
C LEU A 122 -13.41 23.85 -12.42
N PRO A 123 -13.44 22.51 -12.36
CA PRO A 123 -14.32 21.79 -11.43
C PRO A 123 -14.05 22.19 -9.98
N SER A 124 -15.09 22.18 -9.14
CA SER A 124 -14.98 22.52 -7.71
C SER A 124 -14.11 21.57 -6.90
N CYS A 125 -13.87 20.36 -7.40
CA CYS A 125 -13.01 19.38 -6.74
C CYS A 125 -11.51 19.67 -6.90
N VAL A 126 -11.14 20.63 -7.75
CA VAL A 126 -9.75 21.04 -7.96
C VAL A 126 -9.52 22.39 -7.31
N ASP A 127 -8.34 22.56 -6.71
CA ASP A 127 -7.94 23.86 -6.17
C ASP A 127 -7.64 24.86 -7.29
N ALA A 128 -8.48 25.88 -7.42
CA ALA A 128 -8.32 26.91 -8.45
C ALA A 128 -7.09 27.81 -8.21
N ASN A 129 -6.58 27.87 -6.98
CA ASN A 129 -5.40 28.68 -6.64
C ASN A 129 -4.10 27.95 -7.00
N HIS A 130 -4.13 26.62 -7.07
CA HIS A 130 -2.95 25.79 -7.28
C HIS A 130 -3.11 24.90 -8.52
N LEU A 131 -2.80 25.48 -9.68
CA LEU A 131 -2.90 24.82 -10.98
C LEU A 131 -1.55 24.80 -11.72
N PRO A 132 -0.58 23.98 -11.28
CA PRO A 132 0.73 23.94 -11.91
C PRO A 132 0.62 23.38 -13.34
N HIS A 133 0.96 24.23 -14.31
CA HIS A 133 1.05 23.84 -15.73
C HIS A 133 2.43 23.32 -16.12
N TYR A 134 3.43 23.44 -15.23
CA TYR A 134 4.84 23.12 -15.47
C TYR A 134 5.33 23.71 -16.80
N HIS A 135 5.64 22.85 -17.78
CA HIS A 135 6.16 23.25 -19.07
C HIS A 135 5.15 23.07 -20.21
N LEU A 136 3.87 22.91 -19.88
CA LEU A 136 2.81 22.82 -20.89
C LEU A 136 2.61 24.15 -21.60
N ASN A 137 2.48 24.07 -22.93
CA ASN A 137 2.03 25.19 -23.76
C ASN A 137 0.52 25.39 -23.64
N ARG A 138 -0.02 26.44 -24.29
CA ARG A 138 -1.46 26.74 -24.23
C ARG A 138 -2.33 25.54 -24.61
N ARG A 139 -1.94 24.74 -25.61
CA ARG A 139 -2.69 23.54 -26.02
C ARG A 139 -2.71 22.49 -24.91
N GLY A 140 -1.57 22.26 -24.25
CA GLY A 140 -1.46 21.37 -23.09
C GLY A 140 -2.31 21.85 -21.90
N GLN A 141 -2.31 23.16 -21.63
CA GLN A 141 -3.14 23.74 -20.57
C GLN A 141 -4.64 23.54 -20.84
N HIS A 142 -5.09 23.75 -22.08
CA HIS A 142 -6.48 23.44 -22.45
C HIS A 142 -6.80 21.94 -22.33
N ALA A 143 -5.85 21.05 -22.64
CA ALA A 143 -6.03 19.61 -22.45
C ALA A 143 -6.20 19.24 -20.97
N VAL A 144 -5.46 19.87 -20.05
CA VAL A 144 -5.68 19.70 -18.59
C VAL A 144 -7.11 20.07 -18.22
N THR A 145 -7.58 21.24 -18.63
CA THR A 145 -8.94 21.69 -18.30
C THR A 145 -10.01 20.75 -18.85
N ARG A 146 -9.84 20.23 -20.08
CA ARG A 146 -10.77 19.27 -20.69
C ARG A 146 -10.82 17.95 -19.91
N ILE A 147 -9.66 17.35 -19.63
CA ILE A 147 -9.57 16.11 -18.84
C ILE A 147 -10.26 16.29 -17.49
N LEU A 148 -9.94 17.35 -16.74
CA LEU A 148 -10.50 17.59 -15.42
C LEU A 148 -12.02 17.78 -15.45
N SER A 149 -12.53 18.50 -16.44
CA SER A 149 -13.96 18.74 -16.61
C SER A 149 -14.75 17.47 -16.91
N VAL A 150 -14.26 16.66 -17.86
CA VAL A 150 -14.89 15.38 -18.19
C VAL A 150 -14.83 14.44 -17.00
N PHE A 151 -13.69 14.39 -16.31
CA PHE A 151 -13.51 13.57 -15.12
C PHE A 151 -14.49 13.94 -14.01
N ALA A 152 -14.59 15.23 -13.66
CA ALA A 152 -15.49 15.70 -12.61
C ALA A 152 -16.97 15.50 -12.96
N TYR A 153 -17.34 15.56 -14.24
CA TYR A 153 -18.71 15.28 -14.69
C TYR A 153 -19.15 13.83 -14.37
N TYR A 154 -18.25 12.87 -14.52
CA TYR A 154 -18.54 11.45 -14.24
C TYR A 154 -18.27 11.03 -12.79
N HIS A 155 -17.55 11.84 -12.02
CA HIS A 155 -17.18 11.57 -10.64
C HIS A 155 -17.65 12.68 -9.68
N PRO A 156 -18.98 12.90 -9.55
CA PRO A 156 -19.53 13.90 -8.64
C PRO A 156 -19.31 13.56 -7.16
N ASP A 157 -18.94 12.31 -6.86
CA ASP A 157 -18.55 11.83 -5.53
C ASP A 157 -17.20 12.41 -5.07
N ILE A 158 -16.34 12.80 -6.00
CA ILE A 158 -15.05 13.44 -5.71
C ILE A 158 -15.30 14.93 -5.45
N THR A 159 -15.25 15.29 -4.17
CA THR A 159 -15.55 16.65 -3.69
C THR A 159 -14.31 17.51 -3.55
N TRP A 160 -13.15 16.91 -3.26
CA TRP A 160 -11.88 17.61 -3.11
C TRP A 160 -10.68 16.71 -3.41
N ALA A 161 -9.97 17.02 -4.49
CA ALA A 161 -8.84 16.25 -5.02
C ALA A 161 -7.72 17.18 -5.53
N PRO A 162 -6.93 17.80 -4.63
CA PRO A 162 -5.93 18.80 -5.01
C PRO A 162 -4.80 18.21 -5.87
N LEU A 163 -4.52 16.91 -5.76
CA LEU A 163 -3.50 16.22 -6.56
C LEU A 163 -3.95 15.92 -8.01
N LEU A 164 -5.24 16.04 -8.31
CA LEU A 164 -5.79 15.67 -9.62
C LEU A 164 -5.22 16.53 -10.76
N ALA A 165 -5.18 17.85 -10.59
CA ALA A 165 -4.65 18.76 -11.60
C ALA A 165 -3.12 18.63 -11.81
N PRO A 166 -2.29 18.64 -10.75
CA PRO A 166 -0.85 18.40 -10.89
C PRO A 166 -0.51 17.10 -11.61
N MET A 167 -1.21 15.99 -11.28
CA MET A 167 -0.99 14.69 -11.95
C MET A 167 -1.42 14.72 -13.41
N THR A 168 -2.55 15.36 -13.72
CA THR A 168 -3.01 15.54 -15.11
C THR A 168 -1.97 16.28 -15.94
N ALA A 169 -1.46 17.41 -15.41
CA ALA A 169 -0.45 18.20 -16.08
C ALA A 169 0.84 17.41 -16.28
N LEU A 170 1.31 16.66 -15.26
CA LEU A 170 2.48 15.79 -15.35
C LEU A 170 2.32 14.72 -16.43
N PHE A 171 1.19 14.00 -16.44
CA PHE A 171 0.92 12.96 -17.41
C PHE A 171 0.95 13.49 -18.84
N LEU A 172 0.36 14.65 -19.11
CA LEU A 172 0.36 15.25 -20.45
C LEU A 172 1.75 15.59 -21.00
N HIS A 173 2.82 15.63 -20.19
CA HIS A 173 4.19 15.74 -20.70
C HIS A 173 4.67 14.45 -21.36
N TYR A 174 4.14 13.29 -20.94
CA TYR A 174 4.64 11.97 -21.33
C TYR A 174 3.63 11.16 -22.14
N MET A 175 2.33 11.40 -21.99
CA MET A 175 1.31 10.58 -22.63
C MET A 175 0.26 11.42 -23.36
N THR A 176 -0.60 10.76 -24.12
CA THR A 176 -1.70 11.44 -24.83
C THR A 176 -2.79 11.87 -23.87
N GLU A 177 -3.68 12.75 -24.31
CA GLU A 177 -4.82 13.21 -23.51
C GLU A 177 -5.72 12.04 -23.04
N ILE A 178 -5.92 11.05 -23.90
CA ILE A 178 -6.72 9.86 -23.61
C ILE A 178 -6.00 8.97 -22.58
N ASP A 179 -4.70 8.71 -22.77
CA ASP A 179 -3.93 7.89 -21.83
C ASP A 179 -3.83 8.55 -20.46
N ALA A 180 -3.71 9.89 -20.42
CA ALA A 180 -3.70 10.67 -19.18
C ALA A 180 -5.04 10.54 -18.45
N TYR A 181 -6.15 10.67 -19.16
CA TYR A 181 -7.49 10.43 -18.59
C TYR A 181 -7.63 9.00 -18.03
N GLU A 182 -7.21 7.98 -18.79
CA GLU A 182 -7.22 6.58 -18.32
C GLU A 182 -6.36 6.39 -17.07
N SER A 183 -5.19 7.04 -17.02
CA SER A 183 -4.27 6.97 -15.90
C SER A 183 -4.85 7.59 -14.62
N LEU A 184 -5.58 8.70 -14.74
CA LEU A 184 -6.27 9.32 -13.61
C LEU A 184 -7.39 8.43 -13.06
N LEU A 185 -8.21 7.83 -13.94
CA LEU A 185 -9.26 6.90 -13.53
C LEU A 185 -8.72 5.72 -12.69
N ILE A 186 -7.52 5.25 -13.03
CA ILE A 186 -6.83 4.19 -12.28
C ILE A 186 -6.38 4.73 -10.91
N LEU A 187 -5.72 5.88 -10.88
CA LEU A 187 -5.20 6.48 -9.65
C LEU A 187 -6.28 6.94 -8.65
N THR A 188 -7.50 7.19 -9.11
CA THR A 188 -8.65 7.51 -8.25
C THR A 188 -9.53 6.30 -7.95
N SER A 189 -9.18 5.11 -8.45
CA SER A 189 -9.90 3.90 -8.07
C SER A 189 -9.59 3.52 -6.62
N ASN A 190 -10.52 2.83 -5.95
CA ASN A 190 -10.35 2.40 -4.55
C ASN A 190 -9.11 1.53 -4.30
N ASP A 191 -8.57 0.92 -5.37
CA ASP A 191 -7.39 0.07 -5.32
C ASP A 191 -6.10 0.90 -5.16
N TYR A 192 -6.08 2.14 -5.69
CA TYR A 192 -4.96 3.07 -5.59
C TYR A 192 -5.33 4.26 -4.71
N LYS A 193 -4.98 4.19 -3.41
CA LYS A 193 -5.22 5.30 -2.46
C LYS A 193 -4.20 6.44 -2.59
N ILE A 194 -3.82 6.79 -3.82
CA ILE A 194 -2.79 7.81 -4.08
C ILE A 194 -3.43 9.21 -4.10
N ILE A 195 -4.57 9.37 -4.77
CA ILE A 195 -5.28 10.66 -4.87
C ILE A 195 -6.40 10.69 -3.80
N THR A 196 -6.35 11.67 -2.90
CA THR A 196 -7.45 11.96 -1.96
C THR A 196 -8.64 12.52 -2.70
N GLN A 197 -9.85 12.13 -2.31
CA GLN A 197 -11.10 12.46 -3.02
C GLN A 197 -12.05 13.35 -2.21
N THR A 198 -11.76 13.53 -0.92
CA THR A 198 -12.54 14.40 -0.03
C THR A 198 -11.62 15.28 0.83
N GLU A 199 -12.18 16.37 1.35
CA GLU A 199 -11.44 17.31 2.18
C GLU A 199 -10.96 16.64 3.48
N ILE A 200 -11.79 15.79 4.08
CA ILE A 200 -11.46 15.02 5.29
C ILE A 200 -10.27 14.09 5.03
N GLN A 201 -10.23 13.43 3.86
CA GLN A 201 -9.09 12.59 3.48
C GLN A 201 -7.81 13.41 3.33
N TYR A 202 -7.89 14.59 2.71
CA TYR A 202 -6.76 15.50 2.55
C TYR A 202 -6.24 16.04 3.89
N GLN A 203 -7.12 16.46 4.79
CA GLN A 203 -6.76 16.90 6.14
C GLN A 203 -6.09 15.77 6.93
N SER A 204 -6.64 14.55 6.84
CA SER A 204 -6.06 13.37 7.47
C SER A 204 -4.64 13.07 6.96
N LEU A 205 -4.42 13.19 5.64
CA LEU A 205 -3.11 13.01 5.03
C LEU A 205 -2.12 14.09 5.48
N SER A 206 -2.56 15.34 5.58
CA SER A 206 -1.72 16.47 6.04
C SER A 206 -1.31 16.32 7.50
N LEU A 207 -2.19 15.84 8.37
CA LEU A 207 -1.86 15.50 9.76
C LEU A 207 -0.85 14.34 9.84
N ALA A 208 -0.99 13.32 8.99
CA ALA A 208 -0.03 12.22 8.92
C ALA A 208 1.35 12.70 8.47
N PHE A 209 1.41 13.55 7.44
CA PHE A 209 2.65 14.18 6.98
C PHE A 209 3.32 15.00 8.10
N ARG A 210 2.54 15.85 8.77
CA ARG A 210 3.01 16.66 9.91
C ARG A 210 3.59 15.80 11.03
N SER A 211 2.92 14.70 11.37
CA SER A 211 3.38 13.73 12.37
C SER A 211 4.73 13.10 11.98
N ILE A 212 4.89 12.71 10.71
CA ILE A 212 6.13 12.15 10.18
C ILE A 212 7.26 13.18 10.23
N LEU A 213 7.01 14.41 9.79
CA LEU A 213 8.00 15.49 9.79
C LEU A 213 8.47 15.80 11.21
N ARG A 214 7.54 15.88 12.17
CA ARG A 214 7.87 16.07 13.60
C ARG A 214 8.74 14.95 14.15
N ARG A 215 8.51 13.69 13.74
CA ARG A 215 9.25 12.52 14.21
C ARG A 215 10.65 12.43 13.58
N ARG A 216 10.76 12.59 12.26
CA ARG A 216 12.02 12.38 11.52
C ARG A 216 12.93 13.60 11.48
N CYS A 217 12.35 14.79 11.43
CA CYS A 217 13.08 16.04 11.24
C CYS A 217 12.71 17.04 12.33
N ARG A 218 12.82 16.62 13.61
CA ARG A 218 12.34 17.38 14.76
C ARG A 218 12.89 18.81 14.83
N SER A 219 14.19 18.99 14.57
CA SER A 219 14.86 20.29 14.58
C SER A 219 14.28 21.24 13.52
N VAL A 220 14.05 20.73 12.30
CA VAL A 220 13.44 21.48 11.20
C VAL A 220 11.98 21.81 11.51
N TYR A 221 11.23 20.84 12.03
CA TYR A 221 9.83 21.05 12.44
C TYR A 221 9.72 22.13 13.52
N GLU A 222 10.55 22.07 14.57
CA GLU A 222 10.56 23.07 15.64
C GLU A 222 11.00 24.44 15.15
N TYR A 223 11.96 24.51 14.21
CA TYR A 223 12.37 25.77 13.58
C TYR A 223 11.24 26.37 12.75
N LEU A 224 10.66 25.60 11.83
CA LEU A 224 9.56 26.04 10.97
C LEU A 224 8.35 26.48 11.81
N ASN A 225 8.00 25.71 12.84
CA ASN A 225 6.87 26.01 13.72
C ASN A 225 7.12 27.24 14.62
N ARG A 226 8.38 27.63 14.86
CA ARG A 226 8.72 28.89 15.56
C ARG A 226 8.66 30.10 14.62
N GLN A 227 9.02 29.92 13.35
CA GLN A 227 8.99 30.97 12.33
C GLN A 227 7.57 31.23 11.80
N SER A 228 6.75 30.18 11.70
CA SER A 228 5.37 30.28 11.26
C SER A 228 4.48 30.78 12.41
N GLN A 229 4.08 32.05 12.38
CA GLN A 229 3.01 32.54 13.26
C GLN A 229 1.64 31.92 12.94
N GLN A 230 1.51 31.18 11.84
CA GLN A 230 0.31 30.47 11.44
C GLN A 230 0.56 28.97 11.21
N PRO A 231 -0.37 28.08 11.61
CA PRO A 231 -0.24 26.63 11.44
C PRO A 231 -0.31 26.13 9.98
N CYS A 232 -0.59 27.01 9.01
CA CYS A 232 -0.90 26.68 7.60
C CYS A 232 0.27 26.16 6.76
N LEU A 233 1.54 26.42 7.14
CA LEU A 233 2.69 26.00 6.33
C LEU A 233 2.73 24.49 6.09
N PHE A 234 2.28 23.71 7.08
CA PHE A 234 2.24 22.25 6.97
C PHE A 234 1.03 21.75 6.18
N ASP A 235 0.01 22.59 5.99
CA ASP A 235 -1.20 22.26 5.23
C ASP A 235 -1.00 22.48 3.71
N GLU A 236 0.06 23.22 3.34
CA GLU A 236 0.52 23.46 1.96
C GLU A 236 1.64 22.51 1.50
N TRP A 237 1.96 21.47 2.29
CA TRP A 237 3.06 20.53 2.00
C TRP A 237 2.98 19.92 0.60
N LEU A 238 1.76 19.71 0.09
CA LEU A 238 1.53 19.17 -1.24
C LEU A 238 2.08 20.13 -2.31
N TRP A 239 1.85 21.44 -2.15
CA TRP A 239 2.28 22.48 -3.09
C TRP A 239 3.78 22.72 -3.03
N ILE A 240 4.41 22.50 -1.88
CA ILE A 240 5.88 22.48 -1.78
C ILE A 240 6.48 21.43 -2.75
N ILE A 241 5.83 20.28 -2.89
CA ILE A 241 6.30 19.20 -3.78
C ILE A 241 5.90 19.49 -5.24
N PHE A 242 4.64 19.83 -5.48
CA PHE A 242 4.06 19.87 -6.84
C PHE A 242 4.14 21.24 -7.51
N GLU A 243 4.42 22.32 -6.79
CA GLU A 243 4.51 23.68 -7.35
C GLU A 243 5.91 24.26 -7.21
N HIS A 244 6.58 24.05 -6.07
CA HIS A 244 7.88 24.68 -5.79
C HIS A 244 9.09 23.82 -6.13
N LEU A 245 8.94 22.50 -6.18
CA LEU A 245 10.05 21.62 -6.51
C LEU A 245 10.37 21.71 -8.02
N PRO A 246 11.65 21.83 -8.43
CA PRO A 246 11.99 21.82 -9.84
C PRO A 246 11.51 20.53 -10.53
N PHE A 247 11.01 20.67 -11.75
CA PHE A 247 10.43 19.58 -12.52
C PHE A 247 11.38 18.36 -12.68
N THR A 248 12.68 18.62 -12.71
CA THR A 248 13.74 17.59 -12.76
C THR A 248 13.77 16.66 -11.54
N TYR A 249 13.37 17.16 -10.36
CA TYR A 249 13.27 16.36 -9.14
C TYR A 249 11.87 15.80 -8.94
N LEU A 250 10.85 16.49 -9.43
CA LEU A 250 9.47 16.04 -9.35
C LEU A 250 9.24 14.73 -10.12
N VAL A 251 9.77 14.61 -11.34
CA VAL A 251 9.56 13.43 -12.20
C VAL A 251 10.08 12.12 -11.57
N PRO A 252 11.31 12.05 -11.01
CA PRO A 252 11.77 10.87 -10.26
C PRO A 252 10.93 10.54 -9.02
N ILE A 253 10.35 11.55 -8.35
CA ILE A 253 9.44 11.32 -7.22
C ILE A 253 8.17 10.61 -7.72
N ILE A 254 7.66 10.98 -8.89
CA ILE A 254 6.52 10.29 -9.52
C ILE A 254 6.89 8.89 -9.98
N ASP A 255 8.08 8.69 -10.55
CA ASP A 255 8.60 7.35 -10.87
C ASP A 255 8.53 6.47 -9.61
N CYS A 256 8.99 6.97 -8.46
CA CYS A 256 8.92 6.26 -7.18
C CYS A 256 7.47 6.07 -6.69
N LEU A 257 6.62 7.09 -6.79
CA LEU A 257 5.23 7.05 -6.32
C LEU A 257 4.42 5.97 -7.05
N LEU A 258 4.58 5.86 -8.37
CA LEU A 258 3.87 4.88 -9.20
C LEU A 258 4.41 3.46 -9.04
N ILE A 259 5.67 3.30 -8.63
CA ILE A 259 6.32 2.00 -8.38
C ILE A 259 6.07 1.49 -6.95
N GLU A 260 5.93 2.43 -6.01
CA GLU A 260 5.62 2.11 -4.62
C GLU A 260 4.12 1.88 -4.44
N ASP A 261 3.63 0.77 -5.02
CA ASP A 261 2.36 0.19 -4.60
C ASP A 261 2.36 0.11 -3.07
N MET A 262 1.26 0.60 -2.48
CA MET A 262 0.95 0.49 -1.05
C MET A 262 1.39 -0.87 -0.55
N LYS A 263 2.56 -0.92 0.09
CA LYS A 263 3.22 -2.16 0.51
C LYS A 263 2.26 -2.83 1.48
N ILE A 264 1.52 -3.84 1.00
CA ILE A 264 0.69 -4.66 1.88
C ILE A 264 1.67 -5.47 2.70
N LEU A 265 1.90 -4.96 3.89
CA LEU A 265 2.62 -5.67 4.91
C LEU A 265 1.63 -6.67 5.50
N ILE A 266 1.91 -7.96 5.29
CA ILE A 266 1.25 -9.02 6.04
C ILE A 266 1.96 -9.03 7.38
N ARG A 267 1.33 -8.32 8.30
CA ARG A 267 1.86 -8.00 9.59
C ARG A 267 1.20 -8.96 10.55
N ILE A 268 2.03 -9.92 10.96
CA ILE A 268 1.88 -10.83 12.08
C ILE A 268 1.09 -12.10 11.75
N SER A 269 1.87 -13.16 11.59
CA SER A 269 1.51 -14.55 11.93
C SER A 269 1.76 -14.70 13.42
N ASP A 270 0.81 -15.25 14.16
CA ASP A 270 1.09 -15.73 15.52
C ASP A 270 0.24 -16.95 15.88
N GLU A 271 0.83 -17.84 16.66
CA GLU A 271 0.20 -19.00 17.26
C GLU A 271 -0.24 -18.68 18.69
N THR A 272 -1.55 -18.57 18.92
CA THR A 272 -2.09 -18.17 20.22
C THR A 272 -2.99 -19.24 20.84
N TRP A 273 -2.76 -19.53 22.12
CA TRP A 273 -3.62 -20.41 22.91
C TRP A 273 -4.82 -19.64 23.45
N ILE A 274 -6.02 -20.03 23.03
CA ILE A 274 -7.28 -19.44 23.51
C ILE A 274 -8.01 -20.48 24.35
N TYR A 275 -8.27 -20.14 25.61
CA TYR A 275 -8.98 -21.00 26.55
C TYR A 275 -10.48 -20.96 26.28
N HIS A 276 -11.20 -22.03 26.65
CA HIS A 276 -12.66 -22.07 26.56
C HIS A 276 -13.31 -21.14 27.58
N ARG A 277 -12.79 -21.13 28.81
CA ARG A 277 -13.17 -20.18 29.87
C ARG A 277 -12.34 -18.91 29.80
N GLN A 278 -13.01 -17.76 29.70
CA GLN A 278 -12.37 -16.46 29.77
C GLN A 278 -12.20 -16.05 31.23
N ILE A 279 -10.99 -15.65 31.59
CA ILE A 279 -10.74 -14.91 32.81
C ILE A 279 -10.42 -13.49 32.37
N HIS A 280 -11.31 -12.55 32.68
CA HIS A 280 -11.09 -11.15 32.36
C HIS A 280 -9.96 -10.54 33.19
N HIS A 281 -9.48 -9.36 32.81
CA HIS A 281 -8.40 -8.67 33.51
C HIS A 281 -8.81 -8.30 34.94
N LYS A 282 -7.81 -8.10 35.82
CA LYS A 282 -8.06 -7.69 37.23
C LYS A 282 -8.92 -6.44 37.33
N SER A 283 -8.78 -5.49 36.41
CA SER A 283 -9.58 -4.26 36.36
C SER A 283 -11.04 -4.53 35.98
N THR A 284 -11.31 -5.49 35.10
CA THR A 284 -12.67 -5.88 34.70
C THR A 284 -13.38 -6.69 35.79
N ASN A 285 -12.62 -7.44 36.59
CA ASN A 285 -13.15 -8.17 37.74
C ASN A 285 -13.13 -7.34 39.05
N ALA A 286 -12.83 -6.04 38.96
CA ALA A 286 -12.91 -5.16 40.11
C ALA A 286 -14.38 -5.05 40.55
N THR A 287 -14.65 -5.37 41.81
CA THR A 287 -15.99 -5.35 42.38
C THR A 287 -15.99 -4.37 43.55
N TRP A 288 -17.01 -3.51 43.62
CA TRP A 288 -17.23 -2.69 44.81
C TRP A 288 -17.65 -3.62 45.96
N ILE A 289 -16.96 -3.52 47.10
CA ILE A 289 -17.22 -4.30 48.30
C ILE A 289 -17.52 -3.36 49.45
N ASP A 290 -18.39 -3.77 50.37
CA ASP A 290 -18.66 -3.04 51.59
C ASP A 290 -17.51 -3.21 52.62
N GLU A 291 -17.43 -2.28 53.57
CA GLU A 291 -16.36 -2.28 54.58
C GLU A 291 -16.44 -3.54 55.46
N GLY A 292 -15.47 -4.44 55.29
CA GLY A 292 -15.38 -5.71 56.02
C GLY A 292 -15.66 -6.96 55.17
N GLU A 293 -16.13 -6.81 53.93
CA GLU A 293 -16.33 -7.94 53.02
C GLU A 293 -15.05 -8.32 52.26
N SER A 294 -14.89 -9.60 51.97
CA SER A 294 -13.79 -10.08 51.13
C SER A 294 -14.22 -10.10 49.65
N PRO A 295 -13.37 -9.65 48.71
CA PRO A 295 -13.71 -9.68 47.28
C PRO A 295 -13.95 -11.11 46.79
N THR A 296 -14.79 -11.24 45.76
CA THR A 296 -15.08 -12.52 45.10
C THR A 296 -13.79 -13.19 44.64
N THR A 297 -13.59 -14.43 45.09
CA THR A 297 -12.38 -15.19 44.75
C THR A 297 -12.47 -15.70 43.32
N ILE A 298 -11.61 -15.16 42.46
CA ILE A 298 -11.49 -15.63 41.07
C ILE A 298 -10.61 -16.88 41.05
N VAL A 299 -11.20 -18.01 40.68
CA VAL A 299 -10.48 -19.28 40.57
C VAL A 299 -9.47 -19.19 39.42
N ARG A 300 -8.19 -19.33 39.77
CA ARG A 300 -7.08 -19.37 38.81
C ARG A 300 -7.27 -20.51 37.82
N ARG A 301 -6.71 -20.36 36.61
CA ARG A 301 -6.78 -21.41 35.59
C ARG A 301 -6.10 -22.69 36.07
N SER A 302 -6.72 -23.82 35.77
CA SER A 302 -6.08 -25.13 35.90
C SER A 302 -5.04 -25.30 34.79
N LYS A 303 -3.99 -26.07 35.04
CA LYS A 303 -2.96 -26.38 34.04
C LYS A 303 -3.53 -27.12 32.82
N PHE A 304 -4.57 -27.91 33.02
CA PHE A 304 -5.21 -28.78 32.02
C PHE A 304 -6.56 -28.26 31.54
N GLU A 305 -6.81 -26.97 31.74
CA GLU A 305 -8.06 -26.36 31.31
C GLU A 305 -8.17 -26.34 29.77
N PRO A 306 -9.33 -26.67 29.20
CA PRO A 306 -9.48 -26.81 27.75
C PRO A 306 -9.18 -25.50 27.01
N LYS A 307 -8.42 -25.64 25.93
CA LYS A 307 -7.92 -24.54 25.11
C LYS A 307 -7.61 -25.04 23.70
N ASN A 308 -7.77 -24.16 22.73
CA ASN A 308 -7.44 -24.40 21.33
C ASN A 308 -6.25 -23.53 20.94
N LEU A 309 -5.41 -24.04 20.04
CA LEU A 309 -4.34 -23.27 19.43
C LEU A 309 -4.84 -22.69 18.12
N PHE A 310 -4.65 -21.38 17.93
CA PHE A 310 -5.01 -20.70 16.70
C PHE A 310 -3.78 -20.15 16.02
N CYS A 311 -3.68 -20.32 14.70
CA CYS A 311 -2.72 -19.60 13.88
C CYS A 311 -3.47 -18.50 13.12
N ILE A 312 -3.14 -17.23 13.41
CA ILE A 312 -3.88 -16.09 12.87
C ILE A 312 -2.91 -15.18 12.11
N PHE A 313 -3.26 -14.85 10.86
CA PHE A 313 -2.49 -13.94 10.02
C PHE A 313 -3.28 -12.68 9.73
N PHE A 314 -2.61 -11.52 9.84
CA PHE A 314 -3.20 -10.22 9.51
C PHE A 314 -2.47 -9.47 8.42
N LYS A 315 -3.23 -8.63 7.73
CA LYS A 315 -2.78 -7.67 6.75
C LYS A 315 -3.40 -6.30 7.06
N SER A 316 -2.90 -5.26 6.40
CA SER A 316 -3.32 -3.87 6.64
C SER A 316 -4.82 -3.61 6.42
N ASN A 317 -5.49 -4.47 5.66
CA ASN A 317 -6.92 -4.39 5.32
C ASN A 317 -7.77 -5.51 5.97
N GLY A 318 -7.26 -6.23 6.97
CA GLY A 318 -8.02 -7.21 7.75
C GLY A 318 -7.32 -8.56 7.94
N PRO A 319 -8.03 -9.59 8.43
CA PRO A 319 -7.46 -10.92 8.57
C PRO A 319 -7.16 -11.57 7.20
N ALA A 320 -6.08 -12.35 7.13
CA ALA A 320 -5.71 -13.17 5.99
C ALA A 320 -6.01 -14.66 6.23
N LEU A 321 -5.80 -15.15 7.46
CA LEU A 321 -6.13 -16.50 7.87
C LEU A 321 -6.53 -16.52 9.35
N ILE A 322 -7.49 -17.37 9.68
CA ILE A 322 -7.87 -17.73 11.05
C ILE A 322 -7.96 -19.25 11.04
N HIS A 323 -6.92 -19.92 11.54
CA HIS A 323 -6.82 -21.38 11.52
C HIS A 323 -6.89 -21.93 12.95
N ASP A 324 -7.87 -22.80 13.21
CA ASP A 324 -7.99 -23.58 14.45
C ASP A 324 -7.20 -24.88 14.26
N VAL A 325 -6.22 -25.12 15.13
CA VAL A 325 -5.33 -26.28 15.05
C VAL A 325 -6.03 -27.47 15.72
N ASP A 326 -6.09 -28.59 15.01
CA ASP A 326 -6.73 -29.81 15.51
C ASP A 326 -6.12 -30.25 16.86
N GLU A 327 -6.97 -30.79 17.74
CA GLU A 327 -6.56 -31.24 19.06
C GLU A 327 -5.40 -32.25 18.98
N GLY A 328 -4.38 -32.04 19.82
CA GLY A 328 -3.20 -32.91 19.90
C GLY A 328 -2.19 -32.74 18.76
N LYS A 329 -2.44 -31.86 17.78
CA LYS A 329 -1.45 -31.52 16.75
C LYS A 329 -0.47 -30.48 17.27
N THR A 330 0.79 -30.64 16.86
CA THR A 330 1.84 -29.64 17.03
C THR A 330 2.08 -28.96 15.70
N ILE A 331 2.26 -27.65 15.69
CA ILE A 331 2.68 -26.93 14.49
C ILE A 331 4.18 -27.20 14.31
N ASP A 332 4.51 -28.18 13.46
CA ASP A 332 5.84 -28.32 12.90
C ASP A 332 5.97 -27.49 11.60
N HIS A 333 7.15 -27.49 10.98
CA HIS A 333 7.39 -26.74 9.75
C HIS A 333 6.46 -27.17 8.60
N ASN A 334 6.15 -28.46 8.49
CA ASN A 334 5.29 -28.99 7.44
C ASN A 334 3.83 -28.55 7.67
N TYR A 335 3.34 -28.65 8.90
CA TYR A 335 2.03 -28.15 9.30
C TYR A 335 1.91 -26.65 9.04
N TYR A 336 2.96 -25.88 9.38
CA TYR A 336 3.00 -24.44 9.14
C TYR A 336 2.90 -24.12 7.64
N ILE A 337 3.64 -24.82 6.78
CA ILE A 337 3.56 -24.60 5.33
C ILE A 337 2.17 -24.97 4.80
N GLU A 338 1.69 -26.18 5.10
CA GLU A 338 0.47 -26.74 4.48
C GLU A 338 -0.81 -26.07 4.98
N ASN A 339 -0.92 -25.84 6.29
CA ASN A 339 -2.17 -25.37 6.91
C ASN A 339 -2.17 -23.88 7.21
N CYS A 340 -1.00 -23.22 7.19
CA CYS A 340 -0.89 -21.79 7.51
C CYS A 340 -0.47 -20.97 6.29
N LEU A 341 0.73 -21.21 5.75
CA LEU A 341 1.28 -20.39 4.67
C LEU A 341 0.57 -20.59 3.32
N LYS A 342 0.28 -21.82 2.89
CA LYS A 342 -0.43 -22.09 1.64
C LYS A 342 -1.83 -21.44 1.59
N PRO A 343 -2.67 -21.54 2.63
CA PRO A 343 -3.94 -20.82 2.68
C PRO A 343 -3.78 -19.31 2.62
N VAL A 344 -2.79 -18.74 3.31
CA VAL A 344 -2.48 -17.30 3.26
C VAL A 344 -2.11 -16.87 1.84
N VAL A 345 -1.20 -17.60 1.19
CA VAL A 345 -0.80 -17.38 -0.22
C VAL A 345 -2.01 -17.45 -1.14
N LYS A 346 -2.84 -18.48 -1.01
CA LYS A 346 -4.07 -18.62 -1.81
C LYS A 346 -5.01 -17.44 -1.61
N GLU A 347 -5.20 -16.98 -0.37
CA GLU A 347 -6.04 -15.83 -0.08
C GLU A 347 -5.48 -14.53 -0.66
N ILE A 348 -4.16 -14.34 -0.59
CA ILE A 348 -3.46 -13.22 -1.23
C ILE A 348 -3.71 -13.24 -2.74
N TRP A 349 -3.54 -14.39 -3.40
CA TRP A 349 -3.75 -14.53 -4.84
C TRP A 349 -5.19 -14.23 -5.27
N LYS A 350 -6.20 -14.59 -4.46
CA LYS A 350 -7.59 -14.19 -4.72
C LYS A 350 -7.77 -12.68 -4.69
N GLN A 351 -7.09 -11.99 -3.78
CA GLN A 351 -7.22 -10.56 -3.57
C GLN A 351 -6.32 -9.75 -4.52
N ARG A 352 -5.17 -10.31 -4.93
CA ARG A 352 -4.13 -9.70 -5.75
C ARG A 352 -3.84 -10.57 -6.97
N LYS A 353 -4.79 -10.67 -7.90
CA LYS A 353 -4.65 -11.57 -9.07
C LYS A 353 -3.48 -11.21 -9.99
N SER A 354 -3.11 -9.94 -10.07
CA SER A 354 -2.02 -9.40 -10.90
C SER A 354 -0.66 -9.46 -10.21
N ALA A 355 -0.58 -8.92 -8.98
CA ALA A 355 0.68 -8.83 -8.24
C ALA A 355 1.02 -10.09 -7.44
N GLY A 356 0.04 -10.96 -7.19
CA GLY A 356 0.19 -12.14 -6.33
C GLY A 356 0.81 -11.81 -4.99
N THR A 357 1.85 -12.55 -4.65
CA THR A 357 2.67 -12.40 -3.44
C THR A 357 3.81 -11.39 -3.57
N LYS A 358 4.00 -10.79 -4.75
CA LYS A 358 5.12 -9.87 -5.01
C LYS A 358 5.08 -8.66 -4.07
N GLY A 359 6.23 -8.41 -3.42
CA GLY A 359 6.43 -7.27 -2.54
C GLY A 359 5.78 -7.42 -1.16
N ILE A 360 5.21 -8.60 -0.85
CA ILE A 360 4.74 -8.90 0.49
C ILE A 360 5.93 -9.03 1.42
N LYS A 361 5.76 -8.46 2.61
CA LYS A 361 6.66 -8.67 3.73
C LYS A 361 5.91 -9.39 4.83
N LEU A 362 6.45 -10.51 5.29
CA LEU A 362 5.92 -11.30 6.39
C LEU A 362 6.72 -10.98 7.66
N LEU A 363 6.03 -10.64 8.74
CA LEU A 363 6.60 -10.62 10.07
C LEU A 363 6.02 -11.80 10.85
N HIS A 364 6.90 -12.69 11.29
CA HIS A 364 6.62 -13.77 12.23
C HIS A 364 7.74 -13.82 13.27
N ASP A 365 7.51 -14.49 14.39
CA ASP A 365 8.52 -14.69 15.41
C ASP A 365 9.58 -15.73 14.95
N ASN A 366 10.57 -15.97 15.80
CA ASN A 366 11.65 -16.91 15.52
C ASN A 366 11.35 -18.35 16.02
N ALA A 367 10.09 -18.76 16.07
CA ALA A 367 9.74 -20.14 16.45
C ALA A 367 10.42 -21.17 15.54
N GLY A 368 10.64 -22.38 16.07
CA GLY A 368 11.32 -23.47 15.36
C GLY A 368 10.76 -23.76 13.95
N PRO A 369 9.42 -23.88 13.78
CA PRO A 369 8.78 -24.06 12.47
C PRO A 369 9.06 -22.93 11.48
N HIS A 370 9.14 -21.69 11.96
CA HIS A 370 9.31 -20.48 11.14
C HIS A 370 10.73 -20.34 10.59
N ARG A 371 11.72 -20.76 11.39
CA ARG A 371 13.14 -20.73 11.01
C ARG A 371 13.61 -21.97 10.25
N HIS A 372 12.74 -22.97 10.08
CA HIS A 372 13.08 -24.18 9.35
C HIS A 372 13.38 -23.84 7.88
N SER A 373 14.39 -24.51 7.30
CA SER A 373 14.80 -24.27 5.91
C SER A 373 13.65 -24.37 4.95
N ASP A 374 12.77 -25.35 5.14
CA ASP A 374 11.65 -25.61 4.22
C ASP A 374 10.61 -24.49 4.25
N ALA A 375 10.36 -23.89 5.42
CA ALA A 375 9.46 -22.75 5.53
C ALA A 375 10.07 -21.51 4.88
N ILE A 376 11.38 -21.27 5.08
CA ILE A 376 12.11 -20.17 4.45
C ILE A 376 12.15 -20.35 2.92
N ASN A 377 12.43 -21.57 2.44
CA ASN A 377 12.48 -21.91 1.02
C ASN A 377 11.10 -21.72 0.37
N TYR A 378 10.04 -22.23 1.00
CA TYR A 378 8.67 -22.03 0.53
C TYR A 378 8.32 -20.54 0.42
N LEU A 379 8.64 -19.73 1.44
CA LEU A 379 8.40 -18.28 1.40
C LEU A 379 9.21 -17.58 0.30
N ALA A 380 10.44 -18.02 0.06
CA ALA A 380 11.29 -17.50 -1.01
C ALA A 380 10.77 -17.87 -2.40
N GLU A 381 10.32 -19.12 -2.60
CA GLU A 381 9.66 -19.59 -3.82
C GLU A 381 8.40 -18.78 -4.13
N GLU A 382 7.61 -18.51 -3.09
CA GLU A 382 6.43 -17.65 -3.16
C GLU A 382 6.78 -16.14 -3.20
N ARG A 383 8.05 -15.75 -3.30
CA ARG A 383 8.50 -14.35 -3.38
C ARG A 383 8.04 -13.46 -2.21
N ILE A 384 7.84 -14.05 -1.04
CA ILE A 384 7.49 -13.37 0.21
C ILE A 384 8.77 -13.03 0.95
N ASN A 385 8.97 -11.74 1.25
CA ASN A 385 10.14 -11.30 1.99
C ASN A 385 9.92 -11.45 3.49
N ILE A 386 10.76 -12.24 4.16
CA ILE A 386 10.73 -12.35 5.62
C ILE A 386 11.34 -11.08 6.22
N MET A 387 10.64 -10.47 7.17
CA MET A 387 11.19 -9.36 7.96
C MET A 387 12.05 -9.92 9.09
N PRO A 388 13.23 -9.35 9.35
CA PRO A 388 14.05 -9.77 10.47
C PRO A 388 13.30 -9.53 11.78
N HIS A 389 13.24 -10.57 12.61
CA HIS A 389 12.69 -10.52 13.96
C HIS A 389 13.84 -10.78 14.95
N PRO A 390 13.98 -9.99 16.04
CA PRO A 390 14.96 -10.26 17.08
C PRO A 390 14.59 -11.56 17.83
N PRO A 391 15.57 -12.26 18.43
CA PRO A 391 15.30 -13.46 19.22
C PRO A 391 14.32 -13.17 20.36
N TYR A 392 13.25 -13.98 20.48
CA TYR A 392 12.36 -14.03 21.64
C TYR A 392 11.65 -12.72 22.07
N SER A 393 11.49 -11.73 21.19
CA SER A 393 10.87 -10.45 21.56
C SER A 393 9.35 -10.41 21.29
N SER A 394 8.55 -10.60 22.34
CA SER A 394 7.10 -10.32 22.29
C SER A 394 6.79 -8.84 21.98
N ASP A 395 7.77 -7.95 22.19
CA ASP A 395 7.59 -6.52 21.96
C ASP A 395 7.24 -6.20 20.50
N LEU A 396 7.70 -6.99 19.53
CA LEU A 396 7.42 -6.73 18.10
C LEU A 396 6.23 -7.49 17.54
N ALA A 397 5.75 -8.54 18.21
CA ALA A 397 4.58 -9.28 17.76
C ALA A 397 3.29 -8.52 18.12
N SER A 398 2.56 -8.00 17.12
CA SER A 398 1.26 -7.35 17.38
C SER A 398 0.22 -8.24 17.99
N CYS A 399 0.40 -9.55 17.86
CA CYS A 399 -0.50 -10.49 18.49
C CYS A 399 -0.34 -10.45 20.01
N ASP A 400 0.90 -10.44 20.50
CA ASP A 400 1.22 -10.35 21.93
C ASP A 400 0.72 -9.06 22.57
N TYR A 401 1.02 -7.91 21.95
CA TYR A 401 0.72 -6.64 22.60
C TYR A 401 -0.69 -6.09 22.35
N TRP A 402 -1.49 -6.74 21.49
CA TRP A 402 -2.81 -6.23 21.14
C TRP A 402 -3.83 -7.32 20.77
N LEU A 403 -3.57 -8.16 19.76
CA LEU A 403 -4.62 -9.05 19.23
C LEU A 403 -5.13 -10.02 20.31
N ASN A 404 -4.19 -10.63 21.04
CA ASN A 404 -4.49 -11.63 22.05
C ASN A 404 -5.37 -11.02 23.15
N ASP A 405 -5.11 -9.78 23.56
CA ASP A 405 -5.93 -9.06 24.53
C ASP A 405 -7.27 -8.63 23.96
N TYR A 406 -7.30 -8.18 22.70
CA TYR A 406 -8.55 -7.84 22.02
C TYR A 406 -9.48 -9.05 21.91
N ILE A 407 -8.96 -10.23 21.53
CA ILE A 407 -9.74 -11.45 21.45
C ILE A 407 -10.28 -11.81 22.84
N LYS A 408 -9.42 -11.87 23.86
CA LYS A 408 -9.84 -12.20 25.24
C LYS A 408 -10.89 -11.24 25.79
N TYR A 409 -10.81 -9.95 25.47
CA TYR A 409 -11.76 -8.95 25.92
C TYR A 409 -13.15 -9.14 25.30
N ASN A 410 -13.21 -9.52 24.03
CA ASN A 410 -14.46 -9.62 23.27
C ASN A 410 -15.02 -11.05 23.21
N LEU A 411 -14.37 -12.00 23.87
CA LEU A 411 -14.78 -13.39 23.91
C LEU A 411 -15.48 -13.67 25.25
N SER A 412 -16.56 -14.45 25.20
CA SER A 412 -17.20 -15.03 26.37
C SER A 412 -16.81 -16.50 26.53
N ASP A 413 -17.17 -17.12 27.64
CA ASP A 413 -17.03 -18.56 27.84
C ASP A 413 -17.66 -19.35 26.69
N GLN A 414 -16.97 -20.40 26.26
CA GLN A 414 -17.38 -21.27 25.17
C GLN A 414 -17.51 -22.71 25.67
N PRO A 415 -18.56 -23.45 25.30
CA PRO A 415 -18.80 -24.79 25.82
C PRO A 415 -17.97 -25.89 25.14
N ASN A 416 -17.43 -25.62 23.95
CA ASN A 416 -16.65 -26.58 23.18
C ASN A 416 -15.77 -25.89 22.11
N GLU A 417 -14.86 -26.66 21.53
CA GLU A 417 -13.88 -26.26 20.53
C GLU A 417 -14.52 -25.59 19.30
N LYS A 418 -15.58 -26.20 18.75
CA LYS A 418 -16.27 -25.66 17.56
C LYS A 418 -16.94 -24.32 17.86
N SER A 419 -17.52 -24.16 19.05
CA SER A 419 -18.09 -22.89 19.49
C SER A 419 -16.99 -21.82 19.64
N LEU A 420 -15.85 -22.21 20.21
CA LEU A 420 -14.69 -21.35 20.35
C LEU A 420 -14.14 -20.87 19.01
N ALA A 421 -13.92 -21.78 18.05
CA ALA A 421 -13.45 -21.43 16.71
C ALA A 421 -14.37 -20.44 15.99
N ARG A 422 -15.70 -20.65 16.11
CA ARG A 422 -16.71 -19.73 15.55
C ARG A 422 -16.69 -18.37 16.24
N ALA A 423 -16.60 -18.34 17.56
CA ALA A 423 -16.57 -17.11 18.34
C ALA A 423 -15.31 -16.29 18.05
N VAL A 424 -14.12 -16.92 18.06
CA VAL A 424 -12.85 -16.29 17.69
C VAL A 424 -12.92 -15.76 16.25
N SER A 425 -13.40 -16.57 15.31
CA SER A 425 -13.58 -16.14 13.92
C SER A 425 -14.48 -14.92 13.79
N LYS A 426 -15.57 -14.85 14.57
CA LYS A 426 -16.49 -13.71 14.59
C LYS A 426 -15.82 -12.45 15.16
N VAL A 427 -15.09 -12.58 16.27
CA VAL A 427 -14.37 -11.47 16.90
C VAL A 427 -13.32 -10.91 15.96
N VAL A 428 -12.50 -11.77 15.36
CA VAL A 428 -11.41 -11.37 14.47
C VAL A 428 -11.92 -10.73 13.16
N LYS A 429 -13.00 -11.27 12.58
CA LYS A 429 -13.59 -10.68 11.36
C LYS A 429 -14.23 -9.31 11.58
N ASN A 430 -14.62 -9.01 12.82
CA ASN A 430 -15.24 -7.75 13.22
C ASN A 430 -14.27 -6.82 13.97
N ILE A 431 -12.96 -7.02 13.82
CA ILE A 431 -11.96 -6.09 14.35
C ILE A 431 -12.20 -4.70 13.74
N PRO A 432 -12.24 -3.65 14.56
CA PRO A 432 -12.58 -2.32 14.09
C PRO A 432 -11.37 -1.67 13.40
N GLU A 433 -11.62 -0.58 12.66
CA GLU A 433 -10.60 0.04 11.80
C GLU A 433 -9.40 0.57 12.59
N GLU A 434 -9.59 0.88 13.88
CA GLU A 434 -8.57 1.31 14.83
C GLU A 434 -7.44 0.29 15.01
N PHE A 435 -7.63 -0.98 14.62
CA PHE A 435 -6.53 -1.94 14.52
C PHE A 435 -5.39 -1.44 13.66
N LYS A 436 -5.64 -0.60 12.65
CA LYS A 436 -4.59 0.01 11.83
C LYS A 436 -3.56 0.77 12.68
N ASN A 437 -3.97 1.34 13.82
CA ASN A 437 -3.07 2.02 14.75
C ASN A 437 -2.02 1.07 15.35
N THR A 438 -2.27 -0.24 15.38
CA THR A 438 -1.28 -1.24 15.82
C THR A 438 -0.09 -1.31 14.88
N PHE A 439 -0.25 -0.98 13.59
CA PHE A 439 0.84 -0.91 12.63
C PHE A 439 1.74 0.31 12.87
N ASP A 440 1.16 1.42 13.31
CA ASP A 440 1.94 2.59 13.73
C ASP A 440 2.66 2.33 15.05
N LYS A 441 2.00 1.64 15.99
CA LYS A 441 2.64 1.17 17.23
C LYS A 441 3.80 0.24 16.91
N LEU A 442 3.66 -0.70 15.97
CA LEU A 442 4.74 -1.57 15.53
C LEU A 442 5.96 -0.78 15.05
N LEU A 443 5.75 0.28 14.26
CA LEU A 443 6.86 1.12 13.79
C LEU A 443 7.54 1.90 14.92
N LYS A 444 6.81 2.31 15.96
CA LYS A 444 7.39 2.92 17.15
C LYS A 444 8.19 1.90 17.96
N ARG A 445 7.63 0.70 18.11
CA ARG A 445 8.27 -0.42 18.79
C ARG A 445 9.54 -0.91 18.08
N MET A 446 9.54 -0.99 16.76
CA MET A 446 10.76 -1.28 15.98
C MET A 446 11.85 -0.23 16.20
N GLU A 447 11.48 1.05 16.26
CA GLU A 447 12.45 2.12 16.56
C GLU A 447 13.00 1.99 17.99
N LEU A 448 12.16 1.69 18.97
CA LEU A 448 12.60 1.38 20.33
C LEU A 448 13.52 0.16 20.37
N CYS A 449 13.17 -0.91 19.65
CA CYS A 449 14.01 -2.10 19.52
C CYS A 449 15.39 -1.77 18.95
N ILE A 450 15.45 -0.94 17.90
CA ILE A 450 16.71 -0.51 17.28
C ILE A 450 17.53 0.35 18.25
N ASN A 451 16.88 1.31 18.92
CA ASN A 451 17.54 2.19 19.89
C ASN A 451 18.06 1.43 21.11
N ASN A 452 17.44 0.30 21.45
CA ASN A 452 17.88 -0.60 22.51
C ASN A 452 18.67 -1.80 21.97
N HIS A 453 19.23 -1.72 20.77
CA HIS A 453 20.10 -2.75 20.17
C HIS A 453 19.53 -4.19 20.14
N GLY A 454 18.20 -4.31 20.10
CA GLY A 454 17.51 -5.61 20.11
C GLY A 454 17.06 -6.10 21.49
N ASP A 455 17.39 -5.39 22.57
CA ASP A 455 16.96 -5.74 23.94
C ASP A 455 15.47 -5.47 24.17
N TYR A 456 14.89 -6.19 25.14
CA TYR A 456 13.49 -6.03 25.56
C TYR A 456 13.21 -4.62 26.08
N PHE A 457 12.11 -4.03 25.61
CA PHE A 457 11.76 -2.64 25.94
C PHE A 457 10.32 -2.49 26.43
N GLU A 458 9.64 -3.58 26.76
CA GLU A 458 8.28 -3.54 27.30
C GLU A 458 8.17 -2.59 28.51
N HIS A 459 9.16 -2.62 29.40
CA HIS A 459 9.26 -1.77 30.59
C HIS A 459 9.41 -0.26 30.28
N LEU A 460 9.79 0.11 29.05
CA LEU A 460 9.93 1.49 28.59
C LEU A 460 8.62 2.03 27.99
N ILE A 461 7.65 1.16 27.73
CA ILE A 461 6.34 1.52 27.18
C ILE A 461 5.36 1.60 28.35
N LYS A 462 5.06 2.82 28.79
CA LYS A 462 4.03 3.09 29.80
C LYS A 462 2.62 3.00 29.23
#